data_AF-A0A2D8QSC3-F1
#
_entry.id   AF-A0A2D8QSC3-F1
#
_cell.length_a   1.000
_cell.length_b   1.000
_cell.length_c   1.000
_cell.angle_alpha   90.00
_cell.angle_beta   90.00
_cell.angle_gamma   90.00
#
_symmetry.space_group_name_H-M   'P 1'
#
loop_
_entity.id
_entity.type
_entity.pdbx_description
1 polymer ?
#
loop_
_entity_poly.entity_id
_entity_poly.type
_entity_poly.pdbx_seq_one_letter_code
_entity_poly.pdbx_strand_id
1 'polypeptide(L)'
;MKKAIEYVVPAIEIVDSRITDWRISFADTVADNGSSAFYVLGEQRMSLKDLDLYTCGMVLEVNGEIASLGAGAACLGHPLNAAAWLAQTMINRGQPLKAGQVILTGALGPMVDLQAGQQICAKISGLGQVSIEIQP
;
A
#
# COMPACT_ATOMS: atom_id res chain seq x y z
N MET A 1 19.08 0.59 -2.43
CA MET A 1 17.71 0.87 -1.96
C MET A 1 17.64 1.29 -0.49
N LYS A 2 17.95 0.45 0.51
CA LYS A 2 17.75 0.76 1.94
C LYS A 2 18.24 2.14 2.43
N LYS A 3 19.40 2.61 1.95
CA LYS A 3 19.96 3.93 2.31
C LYS A 3 19.19 5.14 1.71
N ALA A 4 18.34 4.91 0.72
CA ALA A 4 17.53 5.95 0.06
C ALA A 4 16.12 6.10 0.68
N ILE A 5 15.81 5.31 1.70
CA ILE A 5 14.53 5.37 2.42
C ILE A 5 14.72 6.26 3.64
N GLU A 6 14.00 7.38 3.69
CA GLU A 6 14.02 8.31 4.83
C GLU A 6 13.24 7.73 6.01
N TYR A 7 12.03 7.24 5.75
CA TYR A 7 11.17 6.61 6.74
C TYR A 7 10.14 5.68 6.07
N VAL A 8 9.46 4.88 6.90
CA VAL A 8 8.35 4.01 6.53
C VAL A 8 7.12 4.40 7.36
N VAL A 9 5.93 4.32 6.77
CA VAL A 9 4.64 4.55 7.43
C VAL A 9 3.66 3.44 7.02
N PRO A 10 2.66 3.10 7.85
CA PRO A 10 1.52 2.32 7.39
C PRO A 10 0.69 3.17 6.39
N ALA A 11 0.08 2.51 5.40
CA ALA A 11 -0.74 3.19 4.40
C ALA A 11 -1.95 2.34 4.00
N ILE A 12 -3.05 3.01 3.67
CA ILE A 12 -4.21 2.43 3.00
C ILE A 12 -4.25 2.98 1.58
N GLU A 13 -4.33 2.10 0.59
CA GLU A 13 -4.60 2.48 -0.80
C GLU A 13 -6.09 2.23 -1.08
N ILE A 14 -6.75 3.23 -1.66
CA ILE A 14 -8.10 3.13 -2.17
C ILE A 14 -7.97 2.98 -3.69
N VAL A 15 -8.34 1.81 -4.17
CA VAL A 15 -8.36 1.48 -5.59
C VAL A 15 -9.78 1.57 -6.13
N ASP A 16 -9.91 1.99 -7.38
CA ASP A 16 -11.17 2.06 -8.11
C ASP A 16 -10.92 1.81 -9.59
N SER A 17 -11.78 1.01 -10.21
CA SER A 17 -11.65 0.62 -11.62
C SER A 17 -12.56 1.49 -12.48
N ARG A 18 -12.00 2.15 -13.49
CA ARG A 18 -12.82 2.87 -14.49
C ARG A 18 -13.39 1.94 -15.55
N ILE A 19 -13.06 0.66 -15.48
CA ILE A 19 -13.62 -0.41 -16.31
C ILE A 19 -14.76 -1.09 -15.56
N THR A 20 -15.89 -1.22 -16.25
CA THR A 20 -17.14 -1.75 -15.71
C THR A 20 -16.96 -3.12 -15.06
N ASP A 21 -17.57 -3.29 -13.90
CA ASP A 21 -17.63 -4.53 -13.12
C ASP A 21 -16.26 -5.16 -12.81
N TRP A 22 -15.18 -4.35 -12.73
CA TRP A 22 -13.81 -4.84 -12.51
C TRP A 22 -13.35 -5.92 -13.51
N ARG A 23 -13.94 -5.96 -14.72
CA ARG A 23 -13.60 -6.92 -15.77
C ARG A 23 -12.30 -6.51 -16.48
N ILE A 24 -11.21 -6.55 -15.72
CA ILE A 24 -9.90 -6.02 -16.12
C ILE A 24 -8.92 -7.15 -16.48
N SER A 25 -8.13 -6.91 -17.52
CA SER A 25 -6.86 -7.59 -17.75
C SER A 25 -5.70 -6.82 -17.10
N PHE A 26 -4.48 -7.37 -17.22
CA PHE A 26 -3.28 -6.64 -16.79
C PHE A 26 -3.09 -5.32 -17.56
N ALA A 27 -3.25 -5.34 -18.88
CA ALA A 27 -3.07 -4.16 -19.71
C ALA A 27 -4.10 -3.07 -19.39
N ASP A 28 -5.32 -3.49 -19.06
CA ASP A 28 -6.39 -2.62 -18.60
C ASP A 28 -6.01 -1.89 -17.31
N THR A 29 -5.50 -2.63 -16.32
CA THR A 29 -5.04 -2.04 -15.05
C THR A 29 -3.89 -1.04 -15.27
N VAL A 30 -2.96 -1.35 -16.17
CA VAL A 30 -1.84 -0.47 -16.51
C VAL A 30 -2.34 0.80 -17.21
N ALA A 31 -3.23 0.66 -18.19
CA ALA A 31 -3.85 1.80 -18.87
C ALA A 31 -4.67 2.65 -17.89
N ASP A 32 -5.29 1.99 -16.92
CA ASP A 32 -6.06 2.59 -15.85
C ASP A 32 -5.21 3.00 -14.64
N ASN A 33 -3.96 3.45 -14.86
CA ASN A 33 -3.09 4.00 -13.82
C ASN A 33 -2.98 3.12 -12.55
N GLY A 34 -2.87 1.80 -12.71
CA GLY A 34 -2.81 0.86 -11.59
C GLY A 34 -4.12 0.71 -10.81
N SER A 35 -5.25 1.16 -11.38
CA SER A 35 -6.54 1.35 -10.69
C SER A 35 -6.44 2.19 -9.41
N SER A 36 -5.39 3.01 -9.26
CA SER A 36 -5.23 3.87 -8.09
C SER A 36 -6.25 5.01 -8.12
N ALA A 37 -6.83 5.34 -6.96
CA ALA A 37 -7.70 6.49 -6.77
C ALA A 37 -7.16 7.42 -5.68
N PHE A 38 -7.04 6.92 -4.45
CA PHE A 38 -6.54 7.69 -3.30
C PHE A 38 -5.61 6.85 -2.43
N TYR A 39 -4.90 7.50 -1.51
CA TYR A 39 -4.19 6.82 -0.44
C TYR A 39 -4.19 7.67 0.82
N VAL A 40 -4.03 7.00 1.97
CA VAL A 40 -3.93 7.60 3.29
C VAL A 40 -2.66 7.10 3.93
N LEU A 41 -1.88 8.01 4.51
CA LEU A 41 -0.65 7.68 5.23
C LEU A 41 -0.88 7.81 6.73
N GLY A 42 -0.35 6.87 7.50
CA GLY A 42 -0.24 7.02 8.94
C GLY A 42 0.74 8.15 9.30
N GLU A 43 0.53 8.75 10.47
CA GLU A 43 1.33 9.89 10.93
C GLU A 43 2.70 9.47 11.47
N GLN A 44 2.78 8.27 12.06
CA GLN A 44 3.99 7.78 12.70
C GLN A 44 5.03 7.32 11.68
N ARG A 45 6.08 8.12 11.53
CA ARG A 45 7.25 7.80 10.70
C ARG A 45 8.22 6.91 11.47
N MET A 46 8.56 5.77 10.88
CA MET A 46 9.47 4.79 11.45
C MET A 46 10.77 4.68 10.64
N SER A 47 11.90 4.49 11.31
CA SER A 47 13.14 4.17 10.62
C SER A 47 13.11 2.74 10.11
N LEU A 48 13.61 2.50 8.90
CA LEU A 48 13.71 1.15 8.34
C LEU A 48 14.57 0.20 9.21
N LYS A 49 15.51 0.74 9.99
CA LYS A 49 16.41 -0.07 10.84
C LYS A 49 15.70 -0.75 12.00
N ASP A 50 14.57 -0.19 12.42
CA ASP A 50 13.83 -0.63 13.61
C ASP A 50 12.66 -1.57 13.24
N LEU A 51 12.56 -1.98 11.97
CA LEU A 51 11.42 -2.67 11.42
C LEU A 51 11.79 -4.01 10.77
N ASP A 52 11.02 -5.05 11.12
CA ASP A 52 10.90 -6.26 10.30
C ASP A 52 9.73 -6.11 9.33
N LEU A 53 10.03 -5.72 8.10
CA LEU A 53 9.03 -5.58 7.03
C LEU A 53 8.67 -6.91 6.35
N TYR A 54 9.35 -8.01 6.66
CA TYR A 54 9.06 -9.31 6.06
C TYR A 54 7.96 -10.02 6.87
N THR A 55 8.11 -10.07 8.19
CA THR A 55 7.14 -10.73 9.09
C THR A 55 6.13 -9.77 9.70
N CYS A 56 6.10 -8.49 9.33
CA CYS A 56 5.10 -7.56 9.88
C CYS A 56 3.68 -8.05 9.52
N GLY A 57 2.91 -8.41 10.54
CA GLY A 57 1.50 -8.76 10.39
C GLY A 57 0.64 -7.51 10.17
N MET A 58 -0.38 -7.63 9.33
CA MET A 58 -1.37 -6.59 9.06
C MET A 58 -2.77 -7.11 9.42
N VAL A 59 -3.54 -6.27 10.12
CA VAL A 59 -4.97 -6.44 10.36
C VAL A 59 -5.70 -5.23 9.78
N LEU A 60 -6.64 -5.47 8.87
CA LEU A 60 -7.56 -4.46 8.36
C LEU A 60 -8.92 -4.70 9.00
N GLU A 61 -9.43 -3.68 9.67
CA GLU A 61 -10.73 -3.66 10.33
C GLU A 61 -11.69 -2.74 9.57
N VAL A 62 -12.93 -3.18 9.39
CA VAL A 62 -14.06 -2.39 8.90
C VAL A 62 -15.07 -2.31 10.04
N ASN A 63 -15.33 -1.09 10.54
CA ASN A 63 -16.20 -0.85 11.70
C ASN A 63 -15.82 -1.68 12.94
N GLY A 64 -14.51 -1.91 13.14
CA GLY A 64 -13.97 -2.68 14.27
C GLY A 64 -13.92 -4.20 14.05
N GLU A 65 -14.52 -4.71 12.98
CA GLU A 65 -14.50 -6.14 12.64
C GLU A 65 -13.35 -6.45 11.67
N ILE A 66 -12.64 -7.55 11.89
CA ILE A 66 -11.53 -7.98 11.02
C ILE A 66 -12.07 -8.35 9.64
N ALA A 67 -11.67 -7.60 8.61
CA ALA A 67 -12.08 -7.81 7.24
C ALA A 67 -10.96 -8.38 6.36
N SER A 68 -9.69 -8.11 6.70
CA SER A 68 -8.54 -8.67 5.98
C SER A 68 -7.34 -8.86 6.91
N LEU A 69 -6.56 -9.90 6.64
CA LEU A 69 -5.33 -10.23 7.34
C LEU A 69 -4.21 -10.41 6.32
N GLY A 70 -2.99 -10.04 6.70
CA GLY A 70 -1.87 -10.11 5.79
C GLY A 70 -0.52 -10.04 6.46
N ALA A 71 0.53 -10.09 5.66
CA ALA A 71 1.90 -9.92 6.12
C ALA A 71 2.79 -9.28 5.05
N GLY A 72 3.88 -8.66 5.48
CA GLY A 72 4.93 -8.11 4.62
C GLY A 72 5.34 -9.04 3.48
N ALA A 73 5.56 -10.32 3.78
CA ALA A 73 5.98 -11.34 2.82
C ALA A 73 5.03 -11.52 1.61
N ALA A 74 3.74 -11.15 1.73
CA ALA A 74 2.79 -11.21 0.61
C ALA A 74 3.14 -10.20 -0.50
N CYS A 75 3.86 -9.13 -0.16
CA CYS A 75 4.29 -8.10 -1.10
C CYS A 75 5.57 -8.53 -1.84
N LEU A 76 5.41 -9.31 -2.92
CA LEU A 76 6.52 -9.80 -3.76
C LEU A 76 7.66 -10.47 -2.95
N GLY A 77 7.31 -11.21 -1.90
CA GLY A 77 8.27 -11.85 -1.00
C GLY A 77 8.97 -10.90 -0.02
N HIS A 78 8.93 -9.58 -0.21
CA HIS A 78 9.35 -8.54 0.75
C HIS A 78 8.99 -7.16 0.17
N PRO A 79 8.42 -6.21 0.94
CA PRO A 79 8.06 -4.88 0.42
C PRO A 79 9.19 -4.10 -0.30
N LEU A 80 10.45 -4.32 0.10
CA LEU A 80 11.60 -3.68 -0.51
C LEU A 80 11.92 -4.24 -1.91
N ASN A 81 11.45 -5.45 -2.24
CA ASN A 81 11.58 -6.00 -3.58
C ASN A 81 10.72 -5.20 -4.57
N ALA A 82 9.49 -4.87 -4.18
CA ALA A 82 8.60 -4.02 -4.97
C ALA A 82 9.18 -2.62 -5.18
N ALA A 83 9.68 -1.99 -4.10
CA ALA A 83 10.34 -0.69 -4.18
C ALA A 83 11.58 -0.72 -5.10
N ALA A 84 12.41 -1.76 -4.99
CA ALA A 84 13.60 -1.92 -5.83
C ALA A 84 13.23 -2.13 -7.31
N TRP A 85 12.22 -2.96 -7.58
CA TRP A 85 11.70 -3.18 -8.93
C TRP A 85 11.18 -1.88 -9.55
N LEU A 86 10.39 -1.09 -8.80
CA LEU A 86 9.87 0.18 -9.28
C LEU A 86 11.01 1.15 -9.61
N ALA A 87 11.97 1.31 -8.69
CA ALA A 87 13.10 2.21 -8.91
C ALA A 87 13.92 1.83 -10.16
N GLN A 88 14.20 0.53 -10.37
CA GLN A 88 14.91 0.07 -11.55
C GLN A 88 14.10 0.30 -12.84
N THR A 89 12.79 0.04 -12.79
CA THR A 89 11.87 0.26 -13.91
C THR A 89 11.83 1.73 -14.30
N MET A 90 11.74 2.62 -13.32
CA MET A 90 11.71 4.07 -13.53
C MET A 90 13.02 4.62 -14.11
N ILE A 91 14.18 4.09 -13.67
CA ILE A 91 15.49 4.38 -14.28
C ILE A 91 15.50 3.95 -15.75
N ASN A 92 15.09 2.72 -16.07
CA ASN A 92 15.10 2.19 -17.44
C ASN A 92 14.16 2.98 -18.38
N ARG A 93 13.13 3.64 -17.82
CA ARG A 93 12.20 4.50 -18.54
C ARG A 93 12.65 5.96 -18.65
N GLY A 94 13.86 6.29 -18.17
CA GLY A 94 14.40 7.65 -18.18
C GLY A 94 13.72 8.61 -17.20
N GLN A 95 12.99 8.09 -16.21
CA GLN A 95 12.25 8.87 -15.22
C GLN A 95 12.60 8.41 -13.80
N PRO A 96 13.85 8.56 -13.34
CA PRO A 96 14.25 8.06 -12.03
C PRO A 96 13.42 8.69 -10.90
N LEU A 97 13.19 7.91 -9.84
CA LEU A 97 12.55 8.39 -8.62
C LEU A 97 13.37 9.51 -7.98
N LYS A 98 12.68 10.46 -7.36
CA LYS A 98 13.26 11.66 -6.73
C LYS A 98 13.10 11.60 -5.21
N ALA A 99 14.01 12.27 -4.51
CA ALA A 99 13.90 12.43 -3.06
C ALA A 99 12.56 13.08 -2.69
N GLY A 100 11.95 12.62 -1.59
CA GLY A 100 10.65 13.09 -1.12
C GLY A 100 9.43 12.43 -1.78
N GLN A 101 9.62 11.57 -2.79
CA GLN A 101 8.50 10.81 -3.36
C GLN A 101 8.06 9.65 -2.45
N VAL A 102 6.76 9.41 -2.42
CA VAL A 102 6.13 8.29 -1.72
C VAL A 102 6.06 7.07 -2.64
N ILE A 103 6.35 5.89 -2.10
CA ILE A 103 6.20 4.60 -2.80
C ILE A 103 5.23 3.75 -1.98
N LEU A 104 4.10 3.39 -2.57
CA LEU A 104 3.24 2.33 -2.05
C LEU A 104 3.75 1.01 -2.61
N THR A 105 4.19 0.10 -1.73
CA THR A 105 4.91 -1.12 -2.15
C THR A 105 4.00 -2.23 -2.65
N GLY A 106 2.69 -2.10 -2.45
CA GLY A 106 1.69 -3.10 -2.79
C GLY A 106 1.00 -3.67 -1.55
N ALA A 107 -0.11 -4.37 -1.78
CA ALA A 107 -0.99 -4.87 -0.73
C ALA A 107 -0.32 -5.95 0.14
N LEU A 108 -0.60 -5.91 1.44
CA LEU A 108 -0.13 -6.91 2.41
C LEU A 108 -1.12 -8.08 2.58
N GLY A 109 -2.38 -7.87 2.20
CA GLY A 109 -3.46 -8.85 2.26
C GLY A 109 -4.54 -8.54 1.23
N PRO A 110 -5.61 -9.35 1.13
CA PRO A 110 -6.71 -9.12 0.20
C PRO A 110 -7.38 -7.76 0.40
N MET A 111 -7.76 -7.11 -0.70
CA MET A 111 -8.59 -5.90 -0.68
C MET A 111 -10.01 -6.22 -0.20
N VAL A 112 -10.70 -5.21 0.32
CA VAL A 112 -12.09 -5.30 0.80
C VAL A 112 -12.92 -4.24 0.11
N ASP A 113 -14.20 -4.55 -0.12
CA ASP A 113 -15.13 -3.58 -0.70
C ASP A 113 -15.41 -2.45 0.28
N LEU A 114 -15.48 -1.23 -0.26
CA LEU A 114 -15.68 -0.01 0.49
C LEU A 114 -17.13 0.47 0.35
N GLN A 115 -17.76 0.85 1.46
CA GLN A 115 -19.10 1.44 1.46
C GLN A 115 -19.08 2.78 2.20
N ALA A 116 -19.98 3.67 1.79
CA ALA A 116 -20.19 4.96 2.42
C ALA A 116 -20.55 4.80 3.91
N GLY A 117 -20.01 5.67 4.77
CA GLY A 117 -20.21 5.63 6.22
C GLY A 117 -19.35 4.61 6.98
N GLN A 118 -18.45 3.87 6.32
CA GLN A 118 -17.57 2.92 6.99
C GLN A 118 -16.34 3.59 7.62
N GLN A 119 -15.93 3.07 8.78
CA GLN A 119 -14.63 3.36 9.39
C GLN A 119 -13.65 2.22 9.07
N ILE A 120 -12.52 2.56 8.44
CA ILE A 120 -11.47 1.61 8.06
C ILE A 120 -10.24 1.87 8.92
N CYS A 121 -9.66 0.81 9.47
CA CYS A 121 -8.41 0.88 10.23
C CYS A 121 -7.46 -0.25 9.84
N ALA A 122 -6.25 0.09 9.39
CA ALA A 122 -5.19 -0.87 9.16
C ALA A 122 -4.14 -0.75 10.27
N LYS A 123 -3.85 -1.85 10.95
CA LYS A 123 -2.80 -1.98 11.97
C LYS A 123 -1.70 -2.87 11.43
N ILE A 124 -0.46 -2.38 11.41
CA ILE A 124 0.71 -3.12 10.92
C ILE A 124 1.72 -3.23 12.07
N SER A 125 2.07 -4.46 12.44
CA SER A 125 3.00 -4.75 13.54
C SER A 125 4.32 -4.01 13.34
N GLY A 126 4.76 -3.29 14.38
CA GLY A 126 5.97 -2.46 14.36
C GLY A 126 5.83 -1.11 13.65
N LEU A 127 4.85 -0.92 12.75
CA LEU A 127 4.67 0.32 11.97
C LEU A 127 3.60 1.24 12.55
N GLY A 128 2.69 0.71 13.37
CA GLY A 128 1.56 1.47 13.92
C GLY A 128 0.29 1.26 13.09
N GLN A 129 -0.55 2.28 13.00
CA GLN A 129 -1.84 2.18 12.32
C GLN A 129 -2.15 3.40 11.45
N VAL A 130 -3.10 3.23 10.55
CA VAL A 130 -3.69 4.28 9.72
C VAL A 130 -5.19 4.03 9.64
N SER A 131 -5.98 5.10 9.67
CA SER A 131 -7.43 5.00 9.63
C SER A 131 -8.03 6.06 8.72
N ILE A 132 -9.19 5.74 8.17
CA ILE A 132 -10.00 6.68 7.38
C ILE A 132 -11.48 6.40 7.64
N GLU A 133 -12.27 7.46 7.65
CA GLU A 133 -13.73 7.40 7.64
C GLU A 133 -14.22 7.74 6.23
N ILE A 134 -15.06 6.88 5.67
CA ILE A 134 -15.66 7.10 4.36
C ILE A 134 -16.92 7.90 4.54
N GLN A 135 -16.96 9.08 3.94
CA GLN A 135 -18.12 9.96 4.06
C GLN A 135 -19.37 9.33 3.40
N PRO A 136 -20.58 9.66 3.88
CA PRO A 136 -21.86 9.26 3.27
C PRO A 136 -22.03 9.74 1.83
#